data_AF-A0A6I0EXF5-F1
#
_entry.id   AF-A0A6I0EXF5-F1
#
_cell.length_a   1.000
_cell.length_b   1.000
_cell.length_c   1.000
_cell.angle_alpha   90.00
_cell.angle_beta   90.00
_cell.angle_gamma   90.00
#
_symmetry.space_group_name_H-M   'P 1'
#
loop_
_entity.id
_entity.type
_entity.pdbx_description
1 polymer ?
#
loop_
_entity_poly.entity_id
_entity_poly.type
_entity_poly.pdbx_seq_one_letter_code
_entity_poly.pdbx_strand_id
1 'polypeptide(L)'
;MMTRVNLGRRRGNAAGLLSVFVLMLASCAPGGGSGSNQNDNAPENSNDNAGGNENDNADGITPGVEISVPNEGAQHVPAGTQVEYETIPPASGPHWSSANPPAPVDPGFYEDALEEEQWVHNLEHGYVVVLYDCGGECEASLLADLTAFADETAPSEVFGYAKIVIAPYDGLAFPLVAIAWDVQMYLETYDEAVLAAFFEKYQDEGPEQAP
;
A
#
# COMPACT_ATOMS: atom_id res chain seq x y z
N MET A 1 38.03 -23.67 11.59
CA MET A 1 37.48 -25.01 11.28
C MET A 1 36.35 -24.79 10.29
N MET A 2 36.60 -25.05 9.01
CA MET A 2 35.62 -24.96 7.93
C MET A 2 34.54 -26.03 8.14
N THR A 3 33.28 -25.72 7.87
CA THR A 3 32.41 -26.56 7.05
C THR A 3 31.26 -25.70 6.50
N ARG A 4 31.30 -25.44 5.19
CA ARG A 4 30.11 -25.14 4.38
C ARG A 4 29.38 -26.46 4.12
N VAL A 5 28.05 -26.47 4.17
CA VAL A 5 27.26 -27.45 3.42
C VAL A 5 26.21 -26.70 2.59
N ASN A 6 26.08 -27.19 1.36
CA ASN A 6 25.48 -26.57 0.21
C ASN A 6 24.13 -27.23 -0.10
N LEU A 7 23.23 -26.43 -0.70
CA LEU A 7 22.16 -26.75 -1.65
C LEU A 7 21.14 -27.88 -1.38
N GLY A 8 19.86 -27.54 -1.53
CA GLY A 8 18.77 -28.51 -1.72
C GLY A 8 17.46 -27.91 -2.23
N ARG A 9 17.40 -27.51 -3.51
CA ARG A 9 16.17 -27.19 -4.26
C ARG A 9 15.37 -28.46 -4.54
N ARG A 10 14.07 -28.50 -4.21
CA ARG A 10 13.05 -29.43 -4.76
C ARG A 10 11.70 -28.68 -4.79
N ARG A 11 11.18 -28.20 -5.93
CA ARG A 11 10.42 -28.90 -7.00
C ARG A 11 9.34 -29.86 -6.49
N GLY A 12 8.09 -29.37 -6.46
CA GLY A 12 6.92 -29.86 -7.19
C GLY A 12 6.36 -31.25 -6.86
N ASN A 13 5.04 -31.29 -6.58
CA ASN A 13 4.03 -32.36 -6.83
C ASN A 13 2.83 -32.07 -5.90
N ALA A 14 1.55 -32.27 -6.24
CA ALA A 14 0.89 -32.93 -7.34
C ALA A 14 -0.55 -32.40 -7.48
N ALA A 15 -1.04 -32.33 -8.72
CA ALA A 15 -2.44 -32.07 -9.04
C ALA A 15 -3.30 -33.30 -8.74
N GLY A 16 -4.39 -33.10 -8.00
CA GLY A 16 -5.41 -34.11 -7.73
C GLY A 16 -6.53 -34.04 -8.78
N LEU A 17 -6.68 -35.11 -9.56
CA LEU A 17 -7.82 -35.35 -10.43
C LEU A 17 -9.08 -35.69 -9.60
N LEU A 18 -10.21 -35.06 -9.90
CA LEU A 18 -11.52 -35.67 -9.69
C LEU A 18 -12.37 -35.50 -10.96
N SER A 19 -12.67 -36.62 -11.60
CA SER A 19 -13.59 -36.71 -12.75
C SER A 19 -15.04 -36.68 -12.26
N VAL A 20 -15.87 -35.85 -12.90
CA VAL A 20 -17.33 -36.04 -12.92
C VAL A 20 -17.79 -36.02 -14.37
N PHE A 21 -18.29 -37.16 -14.82
CA PHE A 21 -18.99 -37.35 -16.08
C PHE A 21 -20.40 -36.76 -15.96
N VAL A 22 -20.75 -35.78 -16.79
CA VAL A 22 -22.16 -35.46 -17.08
C VAL A 22 -22.36 -35.47 -18.59
N LEU A 23 -23.23 -36.39 -19.00
CA LEU A 23 -23.67 -36.65 -20.36
C LEU A 23 -24.88 -35.76 -20.64
N MET A 24 -24.80 -34.82 -21.60
CA MET A 24 -26.00 -34.26 -22.22
C MET A 24 -25.81 -33.98 -23.72
N LEU A 25 -26.41 -34.90 -24.47
CA LEU A 25 -27.08 -34.82 -25.78
C LEU A 25 -26.83 -33.61 -26.68
N ALA A 26 -26.23 -33.91 -27.83
CA ALA A 26 -26.16 -33.08 -29.02
C ALA A 26 -27.54 -32.92 -29.69
N SER A 27 -27.85 -31.71 -30.13
CA SER A 27 -28.84 -31.42 -31.18
C SER A 27 -28.18 -30.57 -32.26
N CYS A 28 -28.28 -31.04 -33.50
CA CYS A 28 -27.59 -30.54 -34.68
C CYS A 28 -28.54 -29.65 -35.51
N ALA A 29 -28.07 -28.50 -35.99
CA ALA A 29 -28.55 -27.90 -37.25
C ALA A 29 -27.49 -26.94 -37.83
N PRO A 30 -27.33 -26.88 -39.18
CA PRO A 30 -26.21 -26.22 -39.85
C PRO A 30 -26.59 -24.83 -40.40
N GLY A 31 -25.62 -23.93 -40.46
CA GLY A 31 -25.77 -22.63 -41.14
C GLY A 31 -24.42 -21.99 -41.42
N GLY A 32 -23.87 -22.27 -42.60
CA GLY A 32 -22.72 -21.55 -43.14
C GLY A 32 -23.10 -20.15 -43.63
N GLY A 33 -22.16 -19.23 -43.56
CA GLY A 33 -22.33 -17.87 -44.04
C GLY A 33 -21.02 -17.08 -44.00
N SER A 34 -20.21 -17.24 -45.04
CA SER A 34 -19.11 -16.35 -45.39
C SER A 34 -19.68 -14.98 -45.77
N GLY A 35 -19.16 -13.90 -45.19
CA GLY A 35 -19.61 -12.53 -45.49
C GLY A 35 -18.63 -11.49 -44.98
N SER A 36 -17.72 -11.09 -45.86
CA SER A 36 -16.94 -9.85 -45.76
C SER A 36 -17.85 -8.63 -45.76
N ASN A 37 -17.63 -7.67 -44.87
CA ASN A 37 -17.88 -6.27 -45.21
C ASN A 37 -16.99 -5.33 -44.39
N GLN A 38 -16.10 -4.63 -45.10
CA GLN A 38 -15.45 -3.42 -44.64
C GLN A 38 -16.51 -2.32 -44.52
N ASN A 39 -16.41 -1.49 -43.49
CA ASN A 39 -16.65 -0.06 -43.66
C ASN A 39 -15.93 0.70 -42.55
N ASP A 40 -14.92 1.42 -43.01
CA ASP A 40 -14.11 2.39 -42.30
C ASP A 40 -14.95 3.64 -42.01
N ASN A 41 -14.95 4.12 -40.76
CA ASN A 41 -14.97 5.53 -40.36
C ASN A 41 -15.27 5.68 -38.87
N ALA A 42 -14.22 5.71 -38.06
CA ALA A 42 -14.20 6.50 -36.82
C ALA A 42 -12.90 7.31 -36.84
N PRO A 43 -12.92 8.61 -36.53
CA PRO A 43 -11.72 9.43 -36.61
C PRO A 43 -10.76 9.00 -35.49
N GLU A 44 -9.60 8.51 -35.90
CA GLU A 44 -8.43 8.40 -35.03
C GLU A 44 -8.04 9.81 -34.59
N ASN A 45 -8.37 10.17 -33.35
CA ASN A 45 -7.70 11.27 -32.68
C ASN A 45 -6.45 10.71 -32.01
N SER A 46 -5.41 10.50 -32.80
CA SER A 46 -4.06 10.25 -32.33
C SER A 46 -3.56 11.53 -31.67
N ASN A 47 -3.55 11.55 -30.33
CA ASN A 47 -2.71 12.48 -29.59
C ASN A 47 -1.74 11.64 -28.74
N ASP A 48 -0.77 11.06 -29.42
CA ASP A 48 0.36 10.38 -28.81
C ASP A 48 1.29 11.46 -28.24
N ASN A 49 1.21 11.75 -26.94
CA ASN A 49 2.33 12.35 -26.21
C ASN A 49 2.17 12.18 -24.68
N ALA A 50 2.70 11.10 -24.14
CA ALA A 50 3.60 11.07 -22.98
C ALA A 50 3.76 9.61 -22.53
N GLY A 51 5.01 9.17 -22.36
CA GLY A 51 5.29 7.91 -21.66
C GLY A 51 4.84 8.06 -20.21
N GLY A 52 3.64 7.57 -19.90
CA GLY A 52 3.14 7.40 -18.56
C GLY A 52 3.58 6.03 -18.05
N ASN A 53 4.22 6.01 -16.89
CA ASN A 53 4.24 4.83 -16.05
C ASN A 53 2.78 4.57 -15.62
N GLU A 54 2.06 3.69 -16.33
CA GLU A 54 0.67 3.38 -16.02
C GLU A 54 0.64 2.50 -14.76
N ASN A 55 0.70 3.14 -13.59
CA ASN A 55 0.27 2.57 -12.33
C ASN A 55 -1.27 2.54 -12.37
N ASP A 56 -1.85 1.38 -12.67
CA ASP A 56 -3.30 1.10 -12.65
C ASP A 56 -3.96 1.39 -11.29
N ASN A 57 -3.16 1.49 -10.23
CA ASN A 57 -3.60 1.92 -8.88
C ASN A 57 -3.91 3.43 -8.75
N ALA A 58 -3.55 4.27 -9.73
CA ALA A 58 -3.74 5.73 -9.64
C ALA A 58 -5.12 6.23 -10.15
N ASP A 59 -5.91 5.38 -10.80
CA ASP A 59 -7.15 5.82 -11.47
C ASP A 59 -8.18 6.35 -10.46
N GLY A 60 -8.59 7.60 -10.62
CA GLY A 60 -9.55 8.28 -9.74
C GLY A 60 -8.98 8.91 -8.45
N ILE A 61 -7.67 8.82 -8.20
CA ILE A 61 -7.00 9.50 -7.09
C ILE A 61 -6.56 10.90 -7.54
N THR A 62 -6.90 11.94 -6.77
CA THR A 62 -6.37 13.30 -6.96
C THR A 62 -5.27 13.55 -5.92
N PRO A 63 -4.00 13.74 -6.32
CA PRO A 63 -2.92 14.05 -5.38
C PRO A 63 -3.17 15.33 -4.58
N GLY A 64 -2.74 15.32 -3.31
CA GLY A 64 -2.96 16.41 -2.36
C GLY A 64 -4.39 16.52 -1.84
N VAL A 65 -5.27 15.58 -2.19
CA VAL A 65 -6.65 15.52 -1.69
C VAL A 65 -6.79 14.31 -0.78
N GLU A 66 -7.32 14.53 0.42
CA GLU A 66 -7.64 13.47 1.37
C GLU A 66 -8.77 12.58 0.86
N ILE A 67 -8.62 11.28 1.06
CA ILE A 67 -9.57 10.24 0.71
C ILE A 67 -9.94 9.49 1.99
N SER A 68 -11.23 9.46 2.33
CA SER A 68 -11.72 8.56 3.36
C SER A 68 -11.85 7.15 2.79
N VAL A 69 -11.26 6.19 3.48
CA VAL A 69 -11.31 4.76 3.12
C VAL A 69 -12.15 3.99 4.16
N PRO A 70 -12.64 2.78 3.85
CA PRO A 70 -13.42 1.99 4.78
C PRO A 70 -12.68 1.72 6.10
N ASN A 71 -13.41 1.71 7.21
CA ASN A 71 -12.90 1.25 8.49
C ASN A 71 -13.00 -0.28 8.57
N GLU A 72 -11.85 -0.95 8.62
CA GLU A 72 -11.75 -2.41 8.65
C GLU A 72 -11.72 -2.99 10.08
N GLY A 73 -11.96 -2.16 11.10
CA GLY A 73 -11.90 -2.51 12.51
C GLY A 73 -10.50 -2.38 13.11
N ALA A 74 -10.33 -2.84 14.36
CA ALA A 74 -9.09 -2.66 15.13
C ALA A 74 -8.73 -3.94 15.92
N GLN A 75 -8.93 -5.10 15.30
CA GLN A 75 -8.71 -6.37 15.97
C GLN A 75 -7.21 -6.68 16.10
N HIS A 76 -6.68 -6.75 17.32
CA HIS A 76 -5.33 -7.25 17.53
C HIS A 76 -5.22 -8.74 17.16
N VAL A 77 -4.18 -9.07 16.38
CA VAL A 77 -3.82 -10.44 15.97
C VAL A 77 -2.37 -10.77 16.40
N PRO A 78 -2.01 -12.07 16.53
CA PRO A 78 -0.64 -12.45 16.88
C PRO A 78 0.37 -11.99 15.83
N ALA A 79 1.56 -11.56 16.28
CA ALA A 79 2.64 -11.19 15.36
C ALA A 79 3.02 -12.33 14.40
N GLY A 80 3.35 -11.97 13.17
CA GLY A 80 3.57 -12.90 12.05
C GLY A 80 2.29 -13.40 11.38
N THR A 81 1.10 -12.91 11.79
CA THR A 81 -0.15 -13.16 11.06
C THR A 81 -0.23 -12.18 9.90
N GLN A 82 -0.29 -12.67 8.67
CA GLN A 82 -0.58 -11.81 7.52
C GLN A 82 -2.07 -11.47 7.49
N VAL A 83 -2.38 -10.20 7.35
CA VAL A 83 -3.72 -9.66 7.18
C VAL A 83 -3.93 -9.29 5.71
N GLU A 84 -5.12 -9.54 5.20
CA GLU A 84 -5.56 -9.02 3.90
C GLU A 84 -6.44 -7.81 4.16
N TYR A 85 -6.07 -6.66 3.59
CA TYR A 85 -6.77 -5.38 3.74
C TYR A 85 -7.58 -5.05 2.49
N GLU A 86 -8.62 -4.23 2.65
CA GLU A 86 -9.45 -3.74 1.54
C GLU A 86 -8.75 -2.64 0.73
N THR A 87 -7.83 -1.89 1.37
CA THR A 87 -7.02 -0.85 0.71
C THR A 87 -5.53 -1.15 0.74
N ILE A 88 -4.81 -0.66 -0.28
CA ILE A 88 -3.37 -0.80 -0.40
C ILE A 88 -2.78 0.60 -0.61
N PRO A 89 -2.01 1.15 0.34
CA PRO A 89 -1.73 0.60 1.68
C PRO A 89 -2.99 0.55 2.58
N PRO A 90 -2.98 -0.19 3.70
CA PRO A 90 -4.06 -0.12 4.68
C PRO A 90 -4.10 1.21 5.44
N ALA A 91 -5.29 1.62 5.88
CA ALA A 91 -5.48 2.76 6.80
C ALA A 91 -6.18 2.39 8.12
N SER A 92 -6.65 1.15 8.24
CA SER A 92 -7.23 0.55 9.44
C SER A 92 -7.26 -0.97 9.28
N GLY A 93 -7.78 -1.69 10.27
CA GLY A 93 -8.01 -3.12 10.20
C GLY A 93 -7.28 -3.92 11.27
N PRO A 94 -7.35 -5.26 11.20
CA PRO A 94 -6.62 -6.13 12.09
C PRO A 94 -5.11 -5.90 11.99
N HIS A 95 -4.40 -5.91 13.11
CA HIS A 95 -2.98 -5.58 13.15
C HIS A 95 -2.27 -6.23 14.35
N TRP A 96 -0.94 -6.19 14.37
CA TRP A 96 -0.17 -6.87 15.40
C TRP A 96 -0.16 -6.06 16.69
N SER A 97 -0.20 -6.74 17.83
CA SER A 97 0.12 -6.15 19.14
C SER A 97 1.18 -7.01 19.80
N SER A 98 2.44 -6.56 19.75
CA SER A 98 3.59 -7.38 20.12
C SER A 98 4.81 -6.56 20.50
N ALA A 99 5.62 -7.09 21.40
CA ALA A 99 6.93 -6.54 21.73
C ALA A 99 8.06 -7.05 20.81
N ASN A 100 7.84 -8.14 20.07
CA ASN A 100 8.82 -8.69 19.13
C ASN A 100 8.15 -9.54 18.02
N PRO A 101 8.19 -9.11 16.75
CA PRO A 101 8.59 -7.77 16.31
C PRO A 101 7.71 -6.68 16.97
N PRO A 102 8.22 -5.46 17.15
CA PRO A 102 7.46 -4.38 17.79
C PRO A 102 6.27 -3.96 16.93
N ALA A 103 5.09 -3.91 17.55
CA ALA A 103 3.86 -3.35 16.99
C ALA A 103 3.04 -2.79 18.17
N PRO A 104 2.88 -1.45 18.30
CA PRO A 104 3.35 -0.42 17.36
C PRO A 104 4.88 -0.32 17.30
N VAL A 105 5.41 0.32 16.25
CA VAL A 105 6.85 0.62 16.12
C VAL A 105 7.19 1.98 16.73
N ASP A 106 8.48 2.21 16.99
CA ASP A 106 8.95 3.51 17.46
C ASP A 106 8.71 4.61 16.39
N PRO A 107 8.43 5.86 16.78
CA PRO A 107 8.34 6.96 15.82
C PRO A 107 9.69 7.24 15.15
N GLY A 108 9.65 7.68 13.90
CA GLY A 108 10.83 8.12 13.16
C GLY A 108 10.87 7.66 11.70
N PHE A 109 12.03 7.86 11.09
CA PHE A 109 12.33 7.44 9.72
C PHE A 109 12.99 6.05 9.70
N TYR A 110 12.54 5.20 8.78
CA TYR A 110 13.01 3.84 8.57
C TYR A 110 13.62 3.68 7.17
N GLU A 111 14.81 3.09 7.10
CA GLU A 111 15.49 2.76 5.84
C GLU A 111 14.98 1.45 5.22
N ASP A 112 14.46 0.55 6.06
CA ASP A 112 13.92 -0.75 5.65
C ASP A 112 12.39 -0.75 5.71
N ALA A 113 11.76 -1.50 4.82
CA ALA A 113 10.30 -1.65 4.82
C ALA A 113 9.83 -2.34 6.11
N LEU A 114 8.68 -1.88 6.59
CA LEU A 114 7.99 -2.45 7.75
C LEU A 114 6.77 -3.25 7.28
N GLU A 115 6.51 -4.36 7.95
CA GLU A 115 5.24 -5.11 7.79
C GLU A 115 4.05 -4.19 8.11
N GLU A 116 3.00 -4.28 7.30
CA GLU A 116 1.81 -3.42 7.38
C GLU A 116 1.18 -3.43 8.77
N GLU A 117 1.03 -4.63 9.33
CA GLU A 117 0.41 -4.86 10.62
C GLU A 117 1.18 -4.21 11.78
N GLN A 118 2.44 -3.84 11.60
CA GLN A 118 3.21 -3.13 12.62
C GLN A 118 2.77 -1.66 12.72
N TRP A 119 2.74 -0.95 11.58
CA TRP A 119 2.44 0.47 11.56
C TRP A 119 0.94 0.76 11.48
N VAL A 120 0.08 -0.19 11.11
CA VAL A 120 -1.38 -0.05 11.28
C VAL A 120 -1.74 0.09 12.77
N HIS A 121 -0.97 -0.52 13.69
CA HIS A 121 -1.14 -0.28 15.13
C HIS A 121 -0.77 1.17 15.50
N ASN A 122 0.27 1.75 14.90
CA ASN A 122 0.58 3.16 15.09
C ASN A 122 -0.61 4.06 14.68
N LEU A 123 -1.28 3.74 13.56
CA LEU A 123 -2.49 4.46 13.14
C LEU A 123 -3.62 4.36 14.17
N GLU A 124 -3.82 3.19 14.81
CA GLU A 124 -4.82 3.02 15.89
C GLU A 124 -4.54 4.00 17.05
N HIS A 125 -3.26 4.23 17.37
CA HIS A 125 -2.80 5.13 18.43
C HIS A 125 -2.68 6.60 18.00
N GLY A 126 -3.18 6.96 16.82
CA GLY A 126 -3.21 8.34 16.33
C GLY A 126 -1.87 8.83 15.81
N TYR A 127 -1.06 7.94 15.26
CA TYR A 127 0.09 8.33 14.47
C TYR A 127 -0.33 8.69 13.05
N VAL A 128 0.51 9.50 12.41
CA VAL A 128 0.55 9.60 10.96
C VAL A 128 1.66 8.73 10.42
N VAL A 129 1.34 7.89 9.44
CA VAL A 129 2.31 7.07 8.72
C VAL A 129 2.52 7.67 7.33
N VAL A 130 3.76 7.92 6.95
CA VAL A 130 4.12 8.39 5.62
C VAL A 130 4.88 7.28 4.90
N LEU A 131 4.32 6.78 3.81
CA LEU A 131 4.96 5.75 3.01
C LEU A 131 5.49 6.35 1.71
N TYR A 132 6.66 5.88 1.28
CA TYR A 132 7.30 6.34 0.05
C TYR A 132 7.69 5.19 -0.88
N ASP A 133 7.53 5.41 -2.18
CA ASP A 133 7.95 4.52 -3.26
C ASP A 133 8.69 5.33 -4.32
N CYS A 134 9.92 4.94 -4.62
CA CYS A 134 10.72 5.61 -5.63
C CYS A 134 10.73 4.87 -6.99
N GLY A 135 10.04 3.72 -7.08
CA GLY A 135 10.07 2.85 -8.27
C GLY A 135 11.48 2.36 -8.63
N GLY A 136 12.41 2.38 -7.66
CA GLY A 136 13.84 2.19 -7.87
C GLY A 136 14.68 2.88 -6.78
N GLU A 137 15.85 3.39 -7.15
CA GLU A 137 16.70 4.15 -6.23
C GLU A 137 16.07 5.52 -5.92
N CYS A 138 15.86 5.80 -4.64
CA CYS A 138 15.36 7.10 -4.20
C CYS A 138 16.42 8.20 -4.35
N GLU A 139 15.97 9.39 -4.77
CA GLU A 139 16.79 10.59 -4.76
C GLU A 139 17.24 10.92 -3.33
N ALA A 140 18.54 11.16 -3.13
CA ALA A 140 19.10 11.40 -1.80
C ALA A 140 18.50 12.64 -1.12
N SER A 141 18.05 13.64 -1.90
CA SER A 141 17.35 14.82 -1.36
C SER A 141 15.99 14.46 -0.78
N LEU A 142 15.21 13.60 -1.43
CA LEU A 142 13.91 13.16 -0.92
C LEU A 142 14.07 12.43 0.42
N LEU A 143 15.04 11.51 0.51
CA LEU A 143 15.33 10.81 1.76
C LEU A 143 15.76 11.76 2.87
N ALA A 144 16.57 12.77 2.54
CA ALA A 144 16.98 13.81 3.50
C ALA A 144 15.79 14.65 3.97
N ASP A 145 14.90 15.04 3.06
CA ASP A 145 13.70 15.82 3.39
C ASP A 145 12.74 15.03 4.28
N LEU A 146 12.50 13.74 3.97
CA LEU A 146 11.68 12.85 4.80
C LEU A 146 12.30 12.59 6.18
N THR A 147 13.62 12.40 6.25
CA THR A 147 14.32 12.23 7.53
C THR A 147 14.18 13.50 8.38
N ALA A 148 14.41 14.67 7.78
CA ALA A 148 14.26 15.95 8.47
C ALA A 148 12.81 16.15 8.94
N PHE A 149 11.82 15.80 8.11
CA PHE A 149 10.42 15.87 8.50
C PHE A 149 10.14 15.00 9.74
N ALA A 150 10.61 13.75 9.78
CA ALA A 150 10.44 12.89 10.96
C ALA A 150 11.10 13.46 12.23
N ASP A 151 12.28 14.06 12.10
CA ASP A 151 13.07 14.60 13.22
C ASP A 151 12.56 15.95 13.75
N GLU A 152 12.01 16.79 12.87
CA GLU A 152 11.64 18.18 13.18
C GLU A 152 10.13 18.37 13.43
N THR A 153 9.32 17.35 13.13
CA THR A 153 7.88 17.37 13.38
C THR A 153 7.57 17.62 14.86
N ALA A 154 6.55 18.43 15.11
CA ALA A 154 6.18 18.84 16.46
C ALA A 154 5.75 17.64 17.33
N PRO A 155 6.15 17.61 18.62
CA PRO A 155 5.69 16.58 19.53
C PRO A 155 4.22 16.73 19.87
N SER A 156 3.55 15.62 20.13
CA SER A 156 2.21 15.59 20.74
C SER A 156 2.25 16.36 22.06
N GLU A 157 1.28 17.25 22.26
CA GLU A 157 1.11 17.95 23.54
C GLU A 157 0.75 16.99 24.69
N VAL A 158 0.19 15.82 24.35
CA VAL A 158 -0.28 14.81 25.30
C VAL A 158 0.85 13.83 25.66
N PHE A 159 1.59 13.34 24.67
CA PHE A 159 2.55 12.25 24.84
C PHE A 159 4.03 12.70 24.84
N GLY A 160 4.31 13.92 24.39
CA GLY A 160 5.64 14.54 24.49
C GLY A 160 6.65 14.12 23.42
N TYR A 161 6.20 13.44 22.35
CA TYR A 161 6.99 13.10 21.16
C TYR A 161 6.12 13.15 19.90
N ALA A 162 6.76 13.27 18.73
CA ALA A 162 6.06 13.28 17.45
C ALA A 162 5.53 11.87 17.15
N LYS A 163 4.24 11.77 16.80
CA LYS A 163 3.60 10.50 16.44
C LYS A 163 3.66 10.27 14.94
N ILE A 164 4.86 10.10 14.43
CA ILE A 164 5.12 9.91 13.01
C ILE A 164 5.95 8.67 12.75
N VAL A 165 5.60 7.91 11.71
CA VAL A 165 6.42 6.83 11.17
C VAL A 165 6.58 7.09 9.68
N ILE A 166 7.82 7.03 9.18
CA ILE A 166 8.10 7.15 7.75
C ILE A 166 8.89 5.94 7.29
N ALA A 167 8.39 5.21 6.29
CA ALA A 167 9.01 3.96 5.83
C ALA A 167 8.82 3.75 4.31
N PRO A 168 9.72 2.99 3.66
CA PRO A 168 9.54 2.62 2.25
C PRO A 168 8.39 1.62 2.11
N TYR A 169 7.68 1.70 0.98
CA TYR A 169 6.59 0.80 0.63
C TYR A 169 6.53 0.63 -0.89
N ASP A 170 6.59 -0.60 -1.38
CA ASP A 170 6.60 -0.88 -2.83
C ASP A 170 5.17 -0.90 -3.40
N GLY A 171 5.00 -0.41 -4.62
CA GLY A 171 3.76 -0.51 -5.40
C GLY A 171 2.76 0.61 -5.13
N LEU A 172 3.20 1.75 -4.60
CA LEU A 172 2.33 2.90 -4.40
C LEU A 172 1.85 3.48 -5.74
N ALA A 173 0.60 3.97 -5.76
CA ALA A 173 0.05 4.67 -6.92
C ALA A 173 0.83 5.96 -7.24
N PHE A 174 1.30 6.66 -6.20
CA PHE A 174 2.10 7.88 -6.25
C PHE A 174 3.33 7.75 -5.37
N PRO A 175 4.39 8.56 -5.57
CA PRO A 175 5.64 8.42 -4.82
C PRO A 175 5.51 8.53 -3.30
N LEU A 176 4.47 9.19 -2.81
CA LEU A 176 4.22 9.39 -1.39
C LEU A 176 2.75 9.18 -1.06
N VAL A 177 2.47 8.68 0.14
CA VAL A 177 1.16 8.70 0.77
C VAL A 177 1.28 9.00 2.25
N ALA A 178 0.49 9.95 2.75
CA ALA A 178 0.28 10.18 4.17
C ALA A 178 -0.99 9.46 4.60
N ILE A 179 -0.92 8.74 5.72
CA ILE A 179 -1.99 7.88 6.20
C ILE A 179 -2.28 8.23 7.66
N ALA A 180 -3.55 8.39 7.96
CA ALA A 180 -4.11 8.42 9.30
C ALA A 180 -5.22 7.36 9.37
N TRP A 181 -5.76 7.10 10.55
CA TRP A 181 -6.83 6.11 10.68
C TRP A 181 -8.03 6.43 9.76
N ASP A 182 -8.37 5.50 8.86
CA ASP A 182 -9.41 5.63 7.82
C ASP A 182 -9.19 6.74 6.76
N VAL A 183 -8.00 7.34 6.68
CA VAL A 183 -7.71 8.46 5.76
C VAL A 183 -6.37 8.29 5.05
N GLN A 184 -6.36 8.56 3.75
CA GLN A 184 -5.15 8.60 2.93
C GLN A 184 -5.04 9.90 2.15
N MET A 185 -3.82 10.38 1.92
CA MET A 185 -3.54 11.50 1.03
C MET A 185 -2.28 11.19 0.23
N TYR A 186 -2.47 10.94 -1.07
CA TYR A 186 -1.37 10.68 -2.00
C TYR A 186 -0.72 11.98 -2.47
N LEU A 187 0.59 11.96 -2.70
CA LEU A 187 1.34 13.13 -3.20
C LEU A 187 2.25 12.71 -4.36
N GLU A 188 2.22 13.48 -5.44
CA GLU A 188 3.12 13.31 -6.60
C GLU A 188 4.57 13.69 -6.29
N THR A 189 4.76 14.63 -5.37
CA THR A 189 6.06 15.14 -4.94
C THR A 189 6.02 15.47 -3.46
N TYR A 190 7.18 15.49 -2.81
CA TYR A 190 7.30 16.02 -1.46
C TYR A 190 6.87 17.49 -1.41
N ASP A 191 5.90 17.79 -0.55
CA ASP A 191 5.45 19.13 -0.20
C ASP A 191 5.31 19.18 1.32
N GLU A 192 6.30 19.79 1.98
CA GLU A 192 6.39 19.87 3.43
C GLU A 192 5.17 20.56 4.04
N ALA A 193 4.65 21.61 3.42
CA ALA A 193 3.53 22.37 3.98
C ALA A 193 2.24 21.55 3.95
N VAL A 194 2.02 20.79 2.88
CA VAL A 194 0.87 19.88 2.76
C VAL A 194 0.99 18.72 3.74
N LEU A 195 2.18 18.11 3.86
CA LEU A 195 2.41 17.00 4.76
C LEU A 195 2.31 17.42 6.24
N ALA A 196 2.85 18.59 6.59
CA ALA A 196 2.73 19.19 7.91
C ALA A 196 1.26 19.47 8.28
N ALA A 197 0.47 20.02 7.34
CA ALA A 197 -0.94 20.28 7.58
C ALA A 197 -1.74 18.99 7.81
N PHE A 198 -1.42 17.90 7.10
CA PHE A 198 -2.01 16.59 7.35
C PHE A 198 -1.59 16.04 8.72
N PHE A 199 -0.29 16.12 9.03
CA PHE A 199 0.24 15.69 10.32
C PHE A 199 -0.44 16.40 11.50
N GLU A 200 -0.46 17.72 11.49
CA GLU A 200 -1.08 18.55 12.54
C GLU A 200 -2.57 18.23 12.74
N LYS A 201 -3.25 17.84 11.66
CA LYS A 201 -4.68 17.50 11.71
C LYS A 201 -4.95 16.13 12.32
N TYR A 202 -4.06 15.15 12.14
CA TYR A 202 -4.32 13.75 12.45
C TYR A 202 -3.48 13.16 13.57
N GLN A 203 -2.41 13.84 13.99
CA GLN A 203 -1.71 13.47 15.21
C GLN A 203 -2.69 13.43 16.38
N ASP A 204 -2.64 12.34 17.16
CA ASP A 204 -3.53 12.06 18.29
C ASP A 204 -5.01 11.82 17.93
N GLU A 205 -5.38 11.71 16.65
CA GLU A 205 -6.78 11.50 16.21
C GLU A 205 -7.10 10.03 15.87
N GLY A 206 -6.38 9.09 16.49
CA GLY A 206 -6.65 7.65 16.36
C GLY A 206 -7.81 7.17 17.22
N PRO A 207 -8.39 5.98 16.93
CA PRO A 207 -9.41 5.35 17.76
C PRO A 207 -9.02 5.17 19.22
N GLU A 208 -7.73 4.97 19.51
CA GLU A 208 -7.19 4.83 20.86
C GLU A 208 -6.25 5.98 21.23
N GLN A 209 -6.46 6.53 22.43
CA GLN A 209 -5.55 7.49 23.03
C GLN A 209 -4.47 6.73 23.80
N ALA A 210 -3.42 6.34 23.09
CA ALA A 210 -2.27 5.64 23.65
C ALA A 210 -0.96 6.33 23.26
N PRO A 211 0.11 6.11 24.05
CA PRO A 211 1.46 6.47 23.65
C PRO A 211 1.80 5.84 22.29
#